data_AF-A0A927SBA3-F1
#
_entry.id   AF-A0A927SBA3-F1
#
_cell.length_a   1.000
_cell.length_b   1.000
_cell.length_c   1.000
_cell.angle_alpha   90.00
_cell.angle_beta   90.00
_cell.angle_gamma   90.00
#
_symmetry.space_group_name_H-M   'P 1'
#
loop_
_entity.id
_entity.type
_entity.pdbx_description
1 polymer ?
#
loop_
_entity_poly.entity_id
_entity_poly.type
_entity_poly.pdbx_seq_one_letter_code
_entity_poly.pdbx_strand_id
1 'polypeptide(L)'
;MMKRILAMILVLVLAMPFFAVSEGNDPIFNALWNYIMFVDRLLEDEIYGSMYFNKFYESRTHEDLLIAKAAIHAAYKEVQKLEIPEFSMTEDECLRYMDEGVEIEALLLSYEEANTTKESTVLFFMNLINTIEAEIYFEPALENLKEQLAHYERDVVYEARNLVYMTNYLLLQLKNKDGIDAFWQSVKENTTIVKSDMDAFNTDIEALISLGGENTDRLELNLDELNVLKEGFGDYMLNISIEASETGDLSIFKQNRTEIIGETQVFPMPSWLFPTDAEYTYIFSKPETDELFLMAAGSKITSAPDRIKITLGALTLDDIQEYLDSLTILEYNATYEFALEDGVDTLYLMAEKGDGTLMIIWNESETIVYLMPPAVSLVPYIYWK
;
A
#
# COMPACT_ATOMS: atom_id res chain seq x y z
N MET A 1 33.57 -12.30 -34.00
CA MET A 1 32.10 -12.11 -34.00
C MET A 1 31.42 -13.32 -33.36
N MET A 2 31.79 -13.62 -32.10
CA MET A 2 31.18 -14.66 -31.25
C MET A 2 31.60 -14.40 -29.79
N LYS A 3 31.39 -13.15 -29.37
CA LYS A 3 31.46 -12.65 -27.98
C LYS A 3 30.22 -11.77 -27.86
N ARG A 4 29.07 -12.35 -27.50
CA ARG A 4 27.84 -11.62 -27.07
C ARG A 4 26.62 -12.48 -26.70
N ILE A 5 26.73 -13.81 -26.53
CA ILE A 5 25.56 -14.66 -26.20
C ILE A 5 25.72 -15.41 -24.85
N LEU A 6 26.69 -15.02 -24.02
CA LEU A 6 26.82 -15.55 -22.63
C LEU A 6 26.94 -14.44 -21.57
N ALA A 7 26.37 -13.26 -21.87
CA ALA A 7 26.38 -12.08 -21.01
C ALA A 7 24.96 -11.59 -20.65
N MET A 8 23.97 -12.49 -20.64
CA MET A 8 22.58 -12.20 -20.24
C MET A 8 22.01 -13.31 -19.34
N ILE A 9 22.89 -13.94 -18.56
CA ILE A 9 22.54 -14.64 -17.30
C ILE A 9 23.43 -14.01 -16.22
N LEU A 10 23.24 -12.70 -16.09
CA LEU A 10 23.60 -11.81 -15.01
C LEU A 10 22.43 -10.82 -15.10
N VAL A 11 21.39 -10.94 -14.27
CA VAL A 11 21.14 -9.96 -13.20
C VAL A 11 20.22 -10.50 -12.07
N LEU A 12 19.67 -11.71 -12.15
CA LEU A 12 18.65 -12.19 -11.18
C LEU A 12 19.13 -13.17 -10.09
N VAL A 13 20.45 -13.26 -9.85
CA VAL A 13 21.03 -14.11 -8.79
C VAL A 13 22.00 -13.32 -7.89
N LEU A 14 22.07 -11.99 -8.02
CA LEU A 14 23.05 -11.16 -7.30
C LEU A 14 22.41 -9.87 -6.77
N ALA A 15 21.59 -10.00 -5.73
CA ALA A 15 21.32 -8.95 -4.74
C ALA A 15 20.57 -9.44 -3.49
N MET A 16 20.41 -10.75 -3.25
CA MET A 16 20.24 -11.21 -1.86
C MET A 16 21.62 -11.10 -1.21
N PRO A 17 21.78 -10.39 -0.09
CA PRO A 17 22.95 -10.59 0.75
C PRO A 17 22.79 -11.98 1.37
N PHE A 18 23.24 -13.00 0.63
CA PHE A 18 23.71 -14.23 1.26
C PHE A 18 24.98 -13.86 2.02
N PHE A 19 24.83 -13.18 3.15
CA PHE A 19 25.83 -13.24 4.18
C PHE A 19 25.68 -14.62 4.83
N ALA A 20 26.50 -15.54 4.34
CA ALA A 20 27.11 -16.49 5.23
C ALA A 20 27.77 -15.67 6.35
N VAL A 21 27.09 -15.55 7.50
CA VAL A 21 27.78 -15.31 8.76
C VAL A 21 28.83 -16.42 8.83
N SER A 22 30.08 -16.01 8.80
CA SER A 22 31.26 -16.85 8.61
C SER A 22 31.24 -18.09 9.51
N GLU A 23 31.44 -19.28 8.92
CA GLU A 23 31.91 -20.52 9.58
C GLU A 23 31.45 -20.72 11.04
N GLY A 24 30.15 -21.01 11.22
CA GLY A 24 29.57 -21.34 12.53
C GLY A 24 28.14 -20.88 12.70
N ASN A 25 27.30 -21.03 11.66
CA ASN A 25 25.93 -20.53 11.61
C ASN A 25 25.06 -21.11 12.73
N ASP A 26 24.96 -20.36 13.82
CA ASP A 26 24.01 -20.61 14.89
C ASP A 26 22.59 -20.34 14.32
N PRO A 27 21.71 -21.37 14.25
CA PRO A 27 20.43 -21.34 13.54
C PRO A 27 19.50 -20.16 13.90
N ILE A 28 19.58 -19.68 15.14
CA ILE A 28 18.73 -18.57 15.62
C ILE A 28 18.99 -17.27 14.85
N PHE A 29 20.24 -17.01 14.42
CA PHE A 29 20.55 -15.81 13.64
C PHE A 29 19.89 -15.85 12.27
N ASN A 30 19.80 -17.01 11.63
CA ASN A 30 19.13 -17.14 10.33
C ASN A 30 17.61 -16.95 10.47
N ALA A 31 17.01 -17.51 11.52
CA ALA A 31 15.58 -17.33 11.79
C ALA A 31 15.24 -15.87 12.10
N LEU A 32 16.04 -15.18 12.93
CA LEU A 32 15.87 -13.76 13.22
C LEU A 32 16.06 -12.90 11.97
N TRP A 33 17.10 -13.18 11.18
CA TRP A 33 17.38 -12.46 9.94
C TRP A 33 16.19 -12.50 8.98
N ASN A 34 15.68 -13.69 8.68
CA ASN A 34 14.58 -13.87 7.73
C ASN A 34 13.32 -13.14 8.20
N TYR A 35 13.02 -13.20 9.50
CA TYR A 35 11.85 -12.53 10.08
C TYR A 35 11.99 -11.00 10.04
N ILE A 36 13.15 -10.47 10.43
CA ILE A 36 13.42 -9.03 10.41
C ILE A 36 13.29 -8.47 9.00
N MET A 37 13.86 -9.16 8.00
CA MET A 37 13.77 -8.71 6.60
C MET A 37 12.33 -8.71 6.07
N PHE A 38 11.53 -9.70 6.47
CA PHE A 38 10.11 -9.76 6.13
C PHE A 38 9.33 -8.60 6.75
N VAL A 39 9.49 -8.36 8.06
CA VAL A 39 8.78 -7.29 8.76
C VAL A 39 9.25 -5.90 8.29
N ASP A 40 10.56 -5.68 8.15
CA ASP A 40 11.10 -4.39 7.66
C ASP A 40 10.53 -4.03 6.29
N ARG A 41 10.31 -5.03 5.42
CA ARG A 41 9.71 -4.81 4.11
C ARG A 41 8.24 -4.42 4.20
N LEU A 42 7.46 -5.07 5.06
CA LEU A 42 6.06 -4.69 5.30
C LEU A 42 5.97 -3.24 5.79
N LEU A 43 6.77 -2.89 6.79
CA LEU A 43 6.83 -1.55 7.38
C LEU A 43 7.27 -0.48 6.37
N GLU A 44 8.24 -0.80 5.50
CA GLU A 44 8.69 0.09 4.42
C GLU A 44 7.57 0.39 3.43
N ASP A 45 6.81 -0.63 3.03
CA ASP A 45 5.71 -0.48 2.09
C ASP A 45 4.56 0.34 2.73
N GLU A 46 4.27 0.15 4.02
CA GLU A 46 3.24 0.92 4.76
C GLU A 46 3.51 2.43 4.76
N ILE A 47 4.76 2.86 4.97
CA ILE A 47 5.09 4.30 4.95
C ILE A 47 5.26 4.86 3.54
N TYR A 48 5.57 4.01 2.55
CA TYR A 48 5.85 4.45 1.19
C TYR A 48 4.68 5.21 0.57
N GLY A 49 3.45 4.67 0.71
CA GLY A 49 2.24 5.35 0.26
C GLY A 49 1.98 6.67 0.99
N SER A 50 2.16 6.69 2.30
CA SER A 50 1.95 7.85 3.18
C SER A 50 2.80 9.05 2.79
N MET A 51 4.06 8.83 2.39
CA MET A 51 4.94 9.92 1.94
C MET A 51 4.38 10.70 0.74
N TYR A 52 3.84 9.99 -0.25
CA TYR A 52 3.25 10.64 -1.43
C TYR A 52 1.87 11.20 -1.14
N PHE A 53 1.09 10.54 -0.28
CA PHE A 53 -0.16 11.10 0.21
C PHE A 53 0.08 12.44 0.92
N ASN A 54 1.08 12.53 1.80
CA ASN A 54 1.40 13.76 2.53
C ASN A 54 1.77 14.90 1.56
N LYS A 55 2.54 14.60 0.51
CA LYS A 55 2.85 15.56 -0.56
C LYS A 55 1.58 16.04 -1.27
N PHE A 56 0.67 15.13 -1.62
CA PHE A 56 -0.63 15.49 -2.18
C PHE A 56 -1.47 16.33 -1.21
N TYR A 57 -1.51 15.93 0.07
CA TYR A 57 -2.28 16.62 1.08
C TYR A 57 -1.82 18.09 1.18
N GLU A 58 -0.51 18.36 1.14
CA GLU A 58 0.04 19.71 1.17
C GLU A 58 -0.19 20.50 -0.13
N SER A 59 0.02 19.86 -1.29
CA SER A 59 -0.03 20.57 -2.58
C SER A 59 -1.44 20.72 -3.13
N ARG A 60 -2.34 19.81 -2.76
CA ARG A 60 -3.68 19.59 -3.30
C ARG A 60 -3.71 19.49 -4.84
N THR A 61 -2.60 19.16 -5.48
CA THR A 61 -2.53 19.09 -6.95
C THR A 61 -3.01 17.74 -7.47
N HIS A 62 -3.67 17.75 -8.63
CA HIS A 62 -4.11 16.54 -9.31
C HIS A 62 -2.94 15.61 -9.67
N GLU A 63 -1.80 16.18 -10.07
CA GLU A 63 -0.58 15.41 -10.35
C GLU A 63 -0.12 14.62 -9.11
N ASP A 64 -0.03 15.27 -7.95
CA ASP A 64 0.39 14.60 -6.72
C ASP A 64 -0.65 13.57 -6.24
N LEU A 65 -1.95 13.78 -6.49
CA LEU A 65 -2.97 12.78 -6.22
C LEU A 65 -2.71 11.49 -7.03
N LEU A 66 -2.46 11.62 -8.33
CA LEU A 66 -2.18 10.47 -9.19
C LEU A 66 -0.89 9.75 -8.78
N ILE A 67 0.12 10.49 -8.33
CA ILE A 67 1.35 9.92 -7.77
C ILE A 67 1.07 9.15 -6.47
N ALA A 68 0.28 9.72 -5.55
CA ALA A 68 -0.09 9.08 -4.30
C ALA A 68 -0.85 7.78 -4.54
N LYS A 69 -1.84 7.80 -5.44
CA LYS A 69 -2.57 6.60 -5.87
C LYS A 69 -1.61 5.54 -6.43
N ALA A 70 -0.73 5.92 -7.36
CA ALA A 70 0.24 4.99 -7.92
C ALA A 70 1.16 4.36 -6.86
N ALA A 71 1.62 5.15 -5.88
CA ALA A 71 2.47 4.67 -4.79
C ALA A 71 1.75 3.65 -3.90
N ILE A 72 0.52 3.96 -3.49
CA ILE A 72 -0.31 3.12 -2.63
C ILE A 72 -0.62 1.79 -3.32
N HIS A 73 -1.01 1.81 -4.59
CA HIS A 73 -1.28 0.59 -5.36
C HIS A 73 -0.01 -0.22 -5.63
N ALA A 74 1.14 0.42 -5.82
CA ALA A 74 2.42 -0.28 -5.93
C ALA A 74 2.77 -1.00 -4.61
N ALA A 75 2.65 -0.32 -3.47
CA ALA A 75 2.88 -0.93 -2.15
C ALA A 75 1.93 -2.10 -1.87
N TYR A 76 0.63 -1.92 -2.13
CA TYR A 76 -0.36 -2.99 -2.00
C TYR A 76 0.02 -4.24 -2.81
N LYS A 77 0.39 -4.07 -4.08
CA LYS A 77 0.80 -5.19 -4.94
C LYS A 77 2.07 -5.87 -4.47
N GLU A 78 3.02 -5.15 -3.90
CA GLU A 78 4.24 -5.76 -3.35
C GLU A 78 3.95 -6.53 -2.06
N VAL A 79 3.14 -6.00 -1.15
CA VAL A 79 2.69 -6.73 0.05
C VAL A 79 1.96 -8.01 -0.32
N GLN A 80 1.06 -8.00 -1.30
CA GLN A 80 0.36 -9.21 -1.74
C GLN A 80 1.33 -10.32 -2.19
N LYS A 81 2.39 -9.94 -2.92
CA LYS A 81 3.41 -10.87 -3.43
C LYS A 81 4.46 -11.27 -2.40
N LEU A 82 4.56 -10.56 -1.28
CA LEU A 82 5.57 -10.81 -0.26
C LEU A 82 5.44 -12.23 0.29
N GLU A 83 6.49 -13.03 0.19
CA GLU A 83 6.50 -14.39 0.71
C GLU A 83 6.78 -14.36 2.22
N ILE A 84 5.99 -15.12 2.97
CA ILE A 84 6.23 -15.32 4.40
C ILE A 84 7.44 -16.26 4.53
N PRO A 85 8.48 -15.88 5.29
CA PRO A 85 9.65 -16.73 5.44
C PRO A 85 9.28 -18.04 6.16
N GLU A 86 9.82 -19.15 5.69
CA GLU A 86 9.75 -20.41 6.43
C GLU A 86 10.62 -20.31 7.69
N PHE A 87 10.11 -20.83 8.81
CA PHE A 87 10.88 -20.94 10.03
C PHE A 87 12.04 -21.92 9.81
N SER A 88 13.28 -21.43 9.92
CA SER A 88 14.46 -22.13 9.43
C SER A 88 15.09 -23.11 10.42
N MET A 89 14.64 -23.12 11.68
CA MET A 89 15.16 -24.01 12.72
C MET A 89 14.34 -25.30 12.82
N THR A 90 15.03 -26.40 13.09
CA THR A 90 14.43 -27.70 13.37
C THR A 90 13.91 -27.78 14.82
N GLU A 91 13.00 -28.72 15.09
CA GLU A 91 12.48 -28.97 16.45
C GLU A 91 13.61 -29.28 17.45
N ASP A 92 14.58 -30.12 17.07
CA ASP A 92 15.74 -30.45 17.91
C ASP A 92 16.60 -29.22 18.24
N GLU A 93 16.75 -28.30 17.28
CA GLU A 93 17.47 -27.03 17.52
C GLU A 93 16.69 -26.13 18.47
N CYS A 94 15.38 -25.99 18.31
CA CYS A 94 14.52 -25.25 19.23
C CYS A 94 14.60 -25.80 20.66
N LEU A 95 14.45 -27.11 20.82
CA LEU A 95 14.53 -27.78 22.13
C LEU A 95 15.90 -27.55 22.79
N ARG A 96 16.99 -27.57 22.01
CA ARG A 96 18.32 -27.25 22.53
C ARG A 96 18.40 -25.83 23.08
N TYR A 97 17.86 -24.83 22.38
CA TYR A 97 17.85 -23.44 22.86
C TYR A 97 17.03 -23.29 24.14
N MET A 98 15.85 -23.93 24.20
CA MET A 98 15.01 -23.94 25.40
C MET A 98 15.76 -24.57 26.60
N ASP A 99 16.46 -25.69 26.40
CA ASP A 99 17.28 -26.34 27.43
C ASP A 99 18.46 -25.46 27.88
N GLU A 100 18.99 -24.62 26.99
CA GLU A 100 20.02 -23.62 27.28
C GLU A 100 19.46 -22.36 27.97
N GLY A 101 18.14 -22.28 28.14
CA GLY A 101 17.43 -21.17 28.78
C GLY A 101 17.20 -19.97 27.86
N VAL A 102 17.22 -20.19 26.54
CA VAL A 102 16.89 -19.18 25.53
C VAL A 102 15.40 -19.25 25.21
N GLU A 103 14.69 -18.14 25.35
CA GLU A 103 13.23 -18.04 25.17
C GLU A 103 12.80 -18.02 23.68
N ILE A 104 13.15 -19.07 22.94
CA ILE A 104 12.89 -19.20 21.50
C ILE A 104 11.38 -19.23 21.16
N GLU A 105 10.51 -19.52 22.13
CA GLU A 105 9.06 -19.51 21.98
C GLU A 105 8.52 -18.16 21.47
N ALA A 106 9.15 -17.05 21.86
CA ALA A 106 8.76 -15.71 21.39
C ALA A 106 8.99 -15.56 19.87
N LEU A 107 10.06 -16.16 19.34
CA LEU A 107 10.35 -16.15 17.91
C LEU A 107 9.40 -17.10 17.15
N LEU A 108 9.07 -18.25 17.72
CA LEU A 108 8.10 -19.17 17.14
C LEU A 108 6.72 -18.51 16.97
N LEU A 109 6.23 -17.85 18.02
CA LEU A 109 4.96 -17.13 17.99
C LEU A 109 4.95 -16.04 16.89
N SER A 110 6.06 -15.30 16.76
CA SER A 110 6.22 -14.28 15.73
C SER A 110 6.07 -14.85 14.30
N TYR A 111 6.60 -16.06 14.06
CA TYR A 111 6.42 -16.76 12.78
C TYR A 111 5.00 -17.30 12.58
N GLU A 112 4.35 -17.78 13.65
CA GLU A 112 2.95 -18.21 13.60
C GLU A 112 2.00 -17.05 13.26
N GLU A 113 2.30 -15.84 13.72
CA GLU A 113 1.52 -14.63 13.50
C GLU A 113 1.86 -13.89 12.19
N ALA A 114 2.95 -14.25 11.51
CA ALA A 114 3.42 -13.55 10.31
C ALA A 114 2.37 -13.44 9.19
N ASN A 115 1.52 -14.46 9.02
CA ASN A 115 0.42 -14.40 8.07
C ASN A 115 -0.66 -13.39 8.49
N THR A 116 -1.00 -13.37 9.78
CA THR A 116 -1.97 -12.40 10.34
C THR A 116 -1.47 -10.98 10.19
N THR A 117 -0.18 -10.72 10.43
CA THR A 117 0.46 -9.42 10.20
C THR A 117 0.32 -9.01 8.73
N LYS A 118 0.70 -9.91 7.80
CA LYS A 118 0.58 -9.65 6.36
C LYS A 118 -0.87 -9.35 5.95
N GLU A 119 -1.83 -10.15 6.39
CA GLU A 119 -3.25 -9.97 6.09
C GLU A 119 -3.78 -8.63 6.64
N SER A 120 -3.32 -8.24 7.82
CA SER A 120 -3.66 -6.94 8.42
C SER A 120 -3.12 -5.78 7.59
N THR A 121 -1.87 -5.85 7.11
CA THR A 121 -1.30 -4.86 6.19
C THR A 121 -2.05 -4.82 4.84
N VAL A 122 -2.48 -5.98 4.31
CA VAL A 122 -3.33 -6.03 3.10
C VAL A 122 -4.65 -5.30 3.33
N LEU A 123 -5.32 -5.51 4.46
CA LEU A 123 -6.56 -4.83 4.82
C LEU A 123 -6.36 -3.32 5.01
N PHE A 124 -5.24 -2.91 5.62
CA PHE A 124 -4.84 -1.51 5.70
C PHE A 124 -4.79 -0.85 4.31
N PHE A 125 -4.10 -1.46 3.35
CA PHE A 125 -4.03 -0.94 1.99
C PHE A 125 -5.37 -0.93 1.27
N MET A 126 -6.21 -1.95 1.44
CA MET A 126 -7.55 -1.96 0.85
C MET A 126 -8.40 -0.78 1.32
N ASN A 127 -8.34 -0.46 2.62
CA ASN A 127 -9.02 0.71 3.18
C ASN A 127 -8.44 2.01 2.60
N LEU A 128 -7.11 2.12 2.53
CA LEU A 128 -6.43 3.28 1.95
C LEU A 128 -6.79 3.49 0.48
N ILE A 129 -6.86 2.40 -0.31
CA ILE A 129 -7.29 2.41 -1.72
C ILE A 129 -8.73 2.89 -1.84
N ASN A 130 -9.65 2.37 -1.02
CA ASN A 130 -11.04 2.82 -1.05
C ASN A 130 -11.16 4.33 -0.81
N THR A 131 -10.47 4.84 0.23
CA THR A 131 -10.52 6.25 0.56
C THR A 131 -9.85 7.12 -0.50
N ILE A 132 -8.67 6.76 -1.00
CA ILE A 132 -7.96 7.60 -1.99
C ILE A 132 -8.63 7.58 -3.37
N GLU A 133 -9.27 6.48 -3.77
CA GLU A 133 -9.94 6.39 -5.08
C GLU A 133 -11.32 7.06 -5.08
N ALA A 134 -12.09 6.93 -3.99
CA ALA A 134 -13.48 7.37 -3.96
C ALA A 134 -13.75 8.52 -2.96
N GLU A 135 -13.20 8.45 -1.75
CA GLU A 135 -13.63 9.35 -0.66
C GLU A 135 -12.83 10.66 -0.60
N ILE A 136 -11.65 10.71 -1.24
CA ILE A 136 -10.71 11.84 -1.18
C ILE A 136 -11.28 13.18 -1.69
N TYR A 137 -12.41 13.13 -2.38
CA TYR A 137 -13.13 14.30 -2.87
C TYR A 137 -14.00 14.97 -1.80
N PHE A 138 -14.05 14.40 -0.59
CA PHE A 138 -14.71 14.93 0.58
C PHE A 138 -13.68 15.37 1.62
N GLU A 139 -13.69 16.64 2.00
CA GLU A 139 -12.67 17.23 2.87
C GLU A 139 -12.57 16.53 4.22
N PRO A 140 -13.67 16.17 4.92
CA PRO A 140 -13.57 15.39 6.14
C PRO A 140 -12.93 14.01 5.95
N ALA A 141 -13.10 13.36 4.79
CA ALA A 141 -12.44 12.08 4.51
C ALA A 141 -10.93 12.28 4.30
N LEU A 142 -10.54 13.34 3.60
CA LEU A 142 -9.14 13.71 3.38
C LEU A 142 -8.41 14.03 4.69
N GLU A 143 -9.04 14.81 5.58
CA GLU A 143 -8.52 15.12 6.90
C GLU A 143 -8.43 13.88 7.79
N ASN A 144 -9.50 13.07 7.82
CA ASN A 144 -9.52 11.81 8.54
C ASN A 144 -8.43 10.85 8.06
N LEU A 145 -8.21 10.76 6.74
CA LEU A 145 -7.15 9.93 6.19
C LEU A 145 -5.76 10.43 6.58
N LYS A 146 -5.56 11.76 6.59
CA LYS A 146 -4.29 12.36 7.04
C LYS A 146 -3.99 12.02 8.49
N GLU A 147 -4.98 12.07 9.36
CA GLU A 147 -4.85 11.65 10.76
C GLU A 147 -4.57 10.15 10.86
N GLN A 148 -5.34 9.29 10.18
CA GLN A 148 -5.10 7.84 10.18
C GLN A 148 -3.67 7.49 9.74
N LEU A 149 -3.17 8.07 8.65
CA LEU A 149 -1.80 7.83 8.18
C LEU A 149 -0.75 8.27 9.19
N ALA A 150 -0.99 9.34 9.96
CA ALA A 150 -0.10 9.72 11.05
C ALA A 150 -0.11 8.70 12.21
N HIS A 151 -1.22 8.01 12.47
CA HIS A 151 -1.27 6.89 13.41
C HIS A 151 -0.48 5.69 12.89
N TYR A 152 -0.67 5.30 11.63
CA TYR A 152 0.09 4.20 11.03
C TYR A 152 1.60 4.49 10.97
N GLU A 153 2.00 5.71 10.63
CA GLU A 153 3.41 6.14 10.69
C GLU A 153 4.00 6.00 12.10
N ARG A 154 3.21 6.21 13.17
CA ARG A 154 3.63 5.95 14.55
C ARG A 154 3.68 4.46 14.88
N ASP A 155 2.70 3.67 14.44
CA ASP A 155 2.69 2.22 14.62
C ASP A 155 3.95 1.59 14.02
N VAL A 156 4.34 1.99 12.81
CA VAL A 156 5.55 1.52 12.14
C VAL A 156 6.81 1.73 13.00
N VAL A 157 6.91 2.89 13.65
CA VAL A 157 8.04 3.19 14.56
C VAL A 157 8.01 2.29 15.79
N TYR A 158 6.83 2.07 16.38
CA TYR A 158 6.72 1.21 17.55
C TYR A 158 6.96 -0.26 17.21
N GLU A 159 6.46 -0.77 16.08
CA GLU A 159 6.71 -2.13 15.61
C GLU A 159 8.21 -2.36 15.34
N ALA A 160 8.88 -1.41 14.67
CA ALA A 160 10.32 -1.47 14.44
C ALA A 160 11.10 -1.54 15.76
N ARG A 161 10.70 -0.78 16.78
CA ARG A 161 11.32 -0.85 18.11
C ARG A 161 11.08 -2.17 18.81
N ASN A 162 9.86 -2.70 18.77
CA ASN A 162 9.56 -4.01 19.35
C ASN A 162 10.39 -5.11 18.70
N LEU A 163 10.56 -5.06 17.38
CA LEU A 163 11.43 -5.97 16.66
C LEU A 163 12.89 -5.85 17.11
N VAL A 164 13.39 -4.62 17.34
CA VAL A 164 14.73 -4.41 17.90
C VAL A 164 14.85 -4.97 19.32
N TYR A 165 13.89 -4.68 20.20
CA TYR A 165 13.91 -5.15 21.60
C TYR A 165 13.86 -6.66 21.72
N MET A 166 12.92 -7.31 21.02
CA MET A 166 12.74 -8.76 21.02
C MET A 166 13.97 -9.46 20.43
N THR A 167 14.50 -8.97 19.32
CA THR A 167 15.72 -9.52 18.73
C THR A 167 16.90 -9.39 19.70
N ASN A 168 17.09 -8.22 20.32
CA ASN A 168 18.22 -8.02 21.22
C ASN A 168 18.09 -8.85 22.50
N TYR A 169 16.86 -8.99 23.01
CA TYR A 169 16.53 -9.83 24.15
C TYR A 169 16.93 -11.29 23.91
N LEU A 170 16.57 -11.85 22.75
CA LEU A 170 16.93 -13.22 22.38
C LEU A 170 18.44 -13.38 22.20
N LEU A 171 19.07 -12.43 21.50
CA LEU A 171 20.49 -12.51 21.18
C LEU A 171 21.39 -12.42 22.42
N LEU A 172 21.05 -11.59 23.41
CA LEU A 172 21.83 -11.46 24.65
C LEU A 172 21.89 -12.77 25.46
N GLN A 173 20.92 -13.66 25.29
CA GLN A 173 20.87 -14.96 25.97
C GLN A 173 21.89 -15.96 25.41
N LEU A 174 22.32 -15.79 24.15
CA LEU A 174 23.26 -16.68 23.45
C LEU A 174 24.70 -16.56 23.95
N LYS A 175 25.04 -15.49 24.67
CA LYS A 175 26.41 -15.20 25.19
C LYS A 175 27.50 -15.23 24.11
N ASN A 176 27.13 -15.03 22.83
CA ASN A 176 28.02 -14.99 21.66
C ASN A 176 28.21 -13.55 21.16
N LYS A 177 29.00 -12.75 21.88
CA LYS A 177 29.12 -11.32 21.59
C LYS A 177 29.56 -10.99 20.16
N ASP A 178 30.57 -11.69 19.63
CA ASP A 178 31.11 -11.41 18.30
C ASP A 178 30.07 -11.73 17.20
N GLY A 179 29.26 -12.78 17.38
CA GLY A 179 28.15 -13.10 16.48
C GLY A 179 27.02 -12.07 16.51
N ILE A 180 26.70 -11.55 17.69
CA ILE A 180 25.66 -10.52 17.88
C ILE A 180 26.05 -9.21 17.21
N ASP A 181 27.29 -8.76 17.39
CA ASP A 181 27.79 -7.52 16.78
C ASP A 181 27.78 -7.63 15.24
N ALA A 182 28.18 -8.79 14.69
CA ALA A 182 28.13 -9.05 13.25
C ALA A 182 26.69 -9.09 12.71
N PHE A 183 25.77 -9.72 13.44
CA PHE A 183 24.36 -9.79 13.08
C PHE A 183 23.74 -8.39 12.96
N TRP A 184 23.88 -7.56 14.00
CA TRP A 184 23.29 -6.22 14.00
C TRP A 184 23.91 -5.28 12.98
N GLN A 185 25.21 -5.43 12.70
CA GLN A 185 25.84 -4.71 11.60
C GLN A 185 25.19 -5.07 10.26
N SER A 186 24.90 -6.36 10.05
CA SER A 186 24.21 -6.82 8.83
C SER A 186 22.78 -6.27 8.75
N VAL A 187 22.02 -6.29 9.85
CA VAL A 187 20.66 -5.72 9.89
C VAL A 187 20.70 -4.23 9.52
N LYS A 188 21.64 -3.47 10.08
CA LYS A 188 21.79 -2.04 9.81
C LYS A 188 22.07 -1.74 8.33
N GLU A 189 22.83 -2.60 7.66
CA GLU A 189 23.21 -2.43 6.26
C GLU A 189 22.07 -2.76 5.29
N ASN A 190 21.12 -3.61 5.70
CA ASN A 190 20.14 -4.21 4.81
C ASN A 190 18.68 -3.86 5.10
N THR A 191 18.40 -3.18 6.22
CA THR A 191 17.06 -2.70 6.57
C THR A 191 16.89 -1.20 6.35
N THR A 192 15.66 -0.75 6.16
CA THR A 192 15.32 0.67 6.03
C THR A 192 14.70 1.22 7.30
N ILE A 193 13.70 0.53 7.84
CA ILE A 193 12.90 0.98 8.99
C ILE A 193 13.57 0.55 10.29
N VAL A 194 13.95 -0.73 10.40
CA VAL A 194 14.57 -1.27 11.62
C VAL A 194 15.86 -0.54 11.95
N LYS A 195 16.67 -0.17 10.94
CA LYS A 195 17.90 0.61 11.17
C LYS A 195 17.67 1.98 11.80
N SER A 196 16.52 2.64 11.56
CA SER A 196 16.27 3.98 12.10
C SER A 196 15.95 3.97 13.59
N ASP A 197 15.53 2.82 14.13
CA ASP A 197 15.22 2.64 15.55
C ASP A 197 16.31 1.85 16.30
N MET A 198 17.47 1.61 15.69
CA MET A 198 18.61 1.00 16.38
C MET A 198 19.19 1.85 17.52
N ASP A 199 18.81 3.13 17.64
CA ASP A 199 19.13 3.93 18.84
C ASP A 199 18.41 3.39 20.10
N ALA A 200 17.39 2.55 19.93
CA ALA A 200 16.73 1.80 21.00
C ALA A 200 17.54 0.58 21.49
N PHE A 201 18.71 0.32 20.92
CA PHE A 201 19.55 -0.82 21.30
C PHE A 201 19.98 -0.73 22.77
N ASN A 202 19.65 -1.75 23.56
CA ASN A 202 20.00 -1.84 24.98
C ASN A 202 20.58 -3.21 25.31
N THR A 203 21.68 -3.26 26.06
CA THR A 203 22.37 -4.51 26.44
C THR A 203 21.97 -5.05 27.80
N ASP A 204 21.07 -4.36 28.51
CA ASP A 204 20.50 -4.79 29.78
C ASP A 204 19.13 -5.45 29.56
N ILE A 205 19.03 -6.72 29.97
CA ILE A 205 17.83 -7.56 29.80
C ILE A 205 16.64 -6.98 30.57
N GLU A 206 16.83 -6.52 31.81
CA GLU A 206 15.72 -5.96 32.60
C GLU A 206 15.18 -4.67 31.96
N ALA A 207 16.08 -3.85 31.42
CA ALA A 207 15.71 -2.65 30.69
C ALA A 207 14.98 -2.97 29.38
N LEU A 208 15.40 -4.00 28.64
CA LEU A 208 14.71 -4.45 27.42
C LEU A 208 13.28 -4.91 27.69
N ILE A 209 13.05 -5.67 28.77
CA ILE A 209 11.70 -6.09 29.17
C ILE A 209 10.82 -4.87 29.49
N SER A 210 11.35 -3.92 30.26
CA SER A 210 10.62 -2.68 30.60
C SER A 210 10.30 -1.85 29.36
N LEU A 211 11.28 -1.65 28.48
CA LEU A 211 11.11 -0.87 27.25
C LEU A 211 10.14 -1.55 26.26
N GLY A 212 10.20 -2.88 26.15
CA GLY A 212 9.24 -3.65 25.35
C GLY A 212 7.82 -3.49 25.88
N GLY A 213 7.61 -3.63 27.20
CA GLY A 213 6.31 -3.40 27.83
C GLY A 213 5.77 -1.99 27.59
N GLU A 214 6.58 -0.95 27.83
CA GLU A 214 6.19 0.44 27.57
C GLU A 214 5.87 0.71 26.09
N ASN A 215 6.54 0.02 25.16
CA ASN A 215 6.33 0.19 23.73
C ASN A 215 5.07 -0.55 23.25
N THR A 216 4.77 -1.73 23.81
CA THR A 216 3.49 -2.42 23.61
C THR A 216 2.32 -1.60 24.14
N ASP A 217 2.43 -1.02 25.34
CA ASP A 217 1.39 -0.14 25.89
C ASP A 217 1.12 1.07 24.96
N ARG A 218 2.15 1.57 24.27
CA ARG A 218 2.01 2.67 23.30
C ARG A 218 1.37 2.23 21.98
N LEU A 219 1.66 1.02 21.50
CA LEU A 219 0.97 0.43 20.36
C LEU A 219 -0.52 0.28 20.64
N GLU A 220 -0.87 -0.31 21.80
CA GLU A 220 -2.27 -0.47 22.21
C GLU A 220 -2.99 0.89 22.28
N LEU A 221 -2.37 1.90 22.90
CA LEU A 221 -2.94 3.24 22.95
C LEU A 221 -3.12 3.85 21.55
N ASN A 222 -2.15 3.72 20.65
CA ASN A 222 -2.25 4.28 19.31
C ASN A 222 -3.33 3.57 18.47
N LEU A 223 -3.50 2.26 18.66
CA LEU A 223 -4.58 1.46 18.07
C LEU A 223 -5.95 1.89 18.60
N ASP A 224 -6.09 2.11 19.91
CA ASP A 224 -7.32 2.61 20.52
C ASP A 224 -7.70 3.98 19.95
N GLU A 225 -6.73 4.90 19.86
CA GLU A 225 -6.94 6.22 19.26
C GLU A 225 -7.33 6.12 17.77
N LEU A 226 -6.69 5.24 17.00
CA LEU A 226 -7.01 4.98 15.59
C LEU A 226 -8.43 4.41 15.44
N ASN A 227 -8.85 3.52 16.33
CA ASN A 227 -10.19 2.94 16.31
C ASN A 227 -11.25 4.01 16.60
N VAL A 228 -11.03 4.86 17.61
CA VAL A 228 -11.92 6.00 17.91
C VAL A 228 -12.05 6.94 16.71
N LEU A 229 -10.94 7.21 16.00
CA LEU A 229 -10.93 8.03 14.80
C LEU A 229 -11.79 7.41 13.68
N LYS A 230 -11.59 6.11 13.40
CA LYS A 230 -12.35 5.37 12.37
C LYS A 230 -13.84 5.30 12.69
N GLU A 231 -14.20 4.95 13.93
CA GLU A 231 -15.58 4.88 14.38
C GLU A 231 -16.25 6.25 14.33
N GLY A 232 -15.56 7.30 14.81
CA GLY A 232 -16.06 8.67 14.79
C GLY A 232 -16.34 9.18 13.38
N PHE A 233 -15.45 8.89 12.42
CA PHE A 233 -15.67 9.22 11.02
C PHE A 233 -16.82 8.40 10.40
N GLY A 234 -16.91 7.11 10.72
CA GLY A 234 -18.01 6.25 10.29
C GLY A 234 -19.37 6.76 10.77
N ASP A 235 -19.49 7.12 12.05
CA ASP A 235 -20.69 7.71 12.63
C ASP A 235 -21.03 9.05 11.99
N TYR A 236 -20.03 9.89 11.74
CA TYR A 236 -20.22 11.16 11.05
C TYR A 236 -20.79 10.96 9.64
N MET A 237 -20.21 10.06 8.85
CA MET A 237 -20.70 9.74 7.51
C MET A 237 -22.11 9.16 7.53
N LEU A 238 -22.39 8.23 8.45
CA LEU A 238 -23.71 7.64 8.59
C LEU A 238 -24.78 8.68 8.93
N ASN A 239 -24.50 9.57 9.88
CA ASN A 239 -25.43 10.64 10.27
C ASN A 239 -25.74 11.58 9.10
N ILE A 240 -24.71 11.96 8.34
CA ILE A 240 -24.89 12.80 7.15
C ILE A 240 -25.69 12.07 6.07
N SER A 241 -25.42 10.79 5.82
CA SER A 241 -26.18 10.00 4.85
C SER A 241 -27.65 9.86 5.24
N ILE A 242 -27.95 9.66 6.53
CA ILE A 242 -29.33 9.60 7.03
C ILE A 242 -30.02 10.95 6.83
N GLU A 243 -29.40 12.06 7.25
CA GLU A 243 -29.95 13.40 7.09
C GLU A 243 -30.22 13.73 5.61
N ALA A 244 -29.26 13.43 4.74
CA ALA A 244 -29.39 13.63 3.30
C ALA A 244 -30.53 12.80 2.69
N SER A 245 -30.69 11.54 3.14
CA SER A 245 -31.77 10.67 2.65
C SER A 245 -33.15 11.12 3.15
N GLU A 246 -33.26 11.63 4.37
CA GLU A 246 -34.52 12.09 4.95
C GLU A 246 -34.97 13.44 4.39
N THR A 247 -34.02 14.33 4.13
CA THR A 247 -34.29 15.70 3.65
C THR A 247 -34.26 15.82 2.13
N GLY A 248 -33.58 14.89 1.44
CA GLY A 248 -33.23 15.01 0.03
C GLY A 248 -32.18 16.10 -0.25
N ASP A 249 -31.55 16.67 0.78
CA ASP A 249 -30.54 17.72 0.65
C ASP A 249 -29.13 17.12 0.65
N LEU A 250 -28.45 17.22 -0.50
CA LEU A 250 -27.06 16.79 -0.68
C LEU A 250 -26.07 17.95 -0.51
N SER A 251 -26.52 19.13 -0.08
CA SER A 251 -25.70 20.35 -0.01
C SER A 251 -24.48 20.19 0.89
N ILE A 252 -24.56 19.38 1.94
CA ILE A 252 -23.45 19.11 2.86
C ILE A 252 -22.25 18.43 2.17
N PHE A 253 -22.50 17.49 1.26
CA PHE A 253 -21.43 16.85 0.46
C PHE A 253 -20.76 17.85 -0.47
N LYS A 254 -21.54 18.78 -1.04
CA LYS A 254 -21.04 19.83 -1.94
C LYS A 254 -20.24 20.89 -1.20
N GLN A 255 -20.72 21.30 -0.02
CA GLN A 255 -20.07 22.33 0.81
C GLN A 255 -18.73 21.86 1.37
N ASN A 256 -18.56 20.56 1.57
CA ASN A 256 -17.35 19.93 2.08
C ASN A 256 -16.57 19.21 0.98
N ARG A 257 -16.73 19.60 -0.29
CA ARG A 257 -15.93 19.06 -1.39
C ARG A 257 -14.48 19.52 -1.25
N THR A 258 -13.54 18.60 -1.43
CA THR A 258 -12.11 18.93 -1.53
C THR A 258 -11.83 19.67 -2.83
N GLU A 259 -11.09 20.77 -2.73
CA GLU A 259 -10.57 21.49 -3.90
C GLU A 259 -9.25 20.86 -4.37
N ILE A 260 -9.27 20.28 -5.57
CA ILE A 260 -8.07 19.70 -6.20
C ILE A 260 -7.60 20.63 -7.32
N ILE A 261 -6.38 21.16 -7.16
CA ILE A 261 -5.76 22.12 -8.07
C ILE A 261 -5.33 21.42 -9.35
N GLY A 262 -5.67 22.01 -10.50
CA GLY A 262 -5.30 21.47 -11.80
C GLY A 262 -6.10 20.24 -12.22
N GLU A 263 -7.19 19.94 -11.51
CA GLU A 263 -8.20 18.96 -11.92
C GLU A 263 -8.91 19.46 -13.19
N THR A 264 -8.32 19.16 -14.34
CA THR A 264 -8.80 19.68 -15.64
C THR A 264 -9.60 18.63 -16.40
N GLN A 265 -9.45 17.36 -16.06
CA GLN A 265 -10.07 16.23 -16.76
C GLN A 265 -10.54 15.20 -15.74
N VAL A 266 -11.86 15.06 -15.63
CA VAL A 266 -12.53 14.08 -14.76
C VAL A 266 -13.74 13.49 -15.48
N PHE A 267 -14.00 12.21 -15.24
CA PHE A 267 -15.27 11.58 -15.57
C PHE A 267 -16.04 11.27 -14.28
N PRO A 268 -17.37 11.36 -14.28
CA PRO A 268 -18.16 10.76 -13.22
C PRO A 268 -17.82 9.28 -13.10
N MET A 269 -17.58 8.81 -11.88
CA MET A 269 -17.33 7.40 -11.60
C MET A 269 -18.60 6.58 -11.87
N PRO A 270 -18.52 5.49 -12.66
CA PRO A 270 -19.65 4.59 -12.86
C PRO A 270 -20.11 3.94 -11.55
N SER A 271 -21.41 3.68 -11.41
CA SER A 271 -22.00 3.06 -10.20
C SER A 271 -21.54 1.61 -9.97
N TRP A 272 -21.11 0.92 -11.02
CA TRP A 272 -20.58 -0.44 -10.96
C TRP A 272 -19.08 -0.49 -10.61
N LEU A 273 -18.39 0.64 -10.54
CA LEU A 273 -16.97 0.67 -10.19
C LEU A 273 -16.78 0.91 -8.69
N PHE A 274 -16.51 -0.17 -7.96
CA PHE A 274 -16.07 -0.11 -6.57
C PHE A 274 -14.55 -0.30 -6.49
N PRO A 275 -13.80 0.61 -5.82
CA PRO A 275 -12.34 0.51 -5.78
C PRO A 275 -11.80 -0.80 -5.22
N THR A 276 -12.53 -1.43 -4.30
CA THR A 276 -12.14 -2.70 -3.67
C THR A 276 -12.30 -3.91 -4.58
N ASP A 277 -13.14 -3.80 -5.61
CA ASP A 277 -13.51 -4.92 -6.50
C ASP A 277 -12.77 -4.83 -7.85
N ALA A 278 -11.94 -3.80 -8.02
CA ALA A 278 -11.24 -3.51 -9.25
C ALA A 278 -9.71 -3.49 -9.07
N GLU A 279 -8.98 -4.00 -10.05
CA GLU A 279 -7.53 -3.95 -10.09
C GLU A 279 -7.05 -2.70 -10.85
N TYR A 280 -6.50 -1.73 -10.13
CA TYR A 280 -5.88 -0.55 -10.72
C TYR A 280 -4.42 -0.83 -11.08
N THR A 281 -4.01 -0.33 -12.24
CA THR A 281 -2.64 -0.41 -12.75
C THR A 281 -2.24 0.93 -13.31
N TYR A 282 -1.34 1.59 -12.59
CA TYR A 282 -0.77 2.88 -12.92
C TYR A 282 0.46 2.69 -13.82
N ILE A 283 0.39 3.18 -15.04
CA ILE A 283 1.37 2.91 -16.09
C ILE A 283 2.11 4.20 -16.46
N PHE A 284 3.43 4.09 -16.50
CA PHE A 284 4.37 5.18 -16.79
C PHE A 284 5.11 4.89 -18.09
N SER A 285 5.56 5.95 -18.76
CA SER A 285 6.35 5.92 -19.99
C SER A 285 7.70 6.57 -19.75
N LYS A 286 8.74 5.98 -20.33
CA LYS A 286 10.08 6.59 -20.30
C LYS A 286 10.14 7.68 -21.37
N PRO A 287 10.45 8.95 -21.02
CA PRO A 287 10.45 10.06 -21.99
C PRO A 287 11.37 9.86 -23.19
N GLU A 288 12.41 9.03 -23.04
CA GLU A 288 13.42 8.79 -24.07
C GLU A 288 13.09 7.63 -25.02
N THR A 289 12.22 6.70 -24.61
CA THR A 289 12.02 5.43 -25.34
C THR A 289 10.56 5.07 -25.58
N ASP A 290 9.60 5.81 -25.01
CA ASP A 290 8.17 5.48 -24.97
C ASP A 290 7.87 4.07 -24.39
N GLU A 291 8.85 3.46 -23.71
CA GLU A 291 8.69 2.16 -23.07
C GLU A 291 7.79 2.28 -21.84
N LEU A 292 6.80 1.40 -21.75
CA LEU A 292 5.85 1.37 -20.65
C LEU A 292 6.35 0.52 -19.49
N PHE A 293 6.14 1.00 -18.28
CA PHE A 293 6.55 0.32 -17.06
C PHE A 293 5.59 0.59 -15.90
N LEU A 294 5.68 -0.26 -14.88
CA LEU A 294 4.99 -0.14 -13.60
C LEU A 294 5.98 0.28 -12.53
N MET A 295 5.54 1.11 -11.59
CA MET A 295 6.37 1.46 -10.44
C MET A 295 6.41 0.29 -9.45
N ALA A 296 7.61 0.00 -8.95
CA ALA A 296 7.81 -0.89 -7.81
C ALA A 296 7.81 -0.05 -6.52
N ALA A 297 7.24 -0.60 -5.44
CA ALA A 297 7.27 0.05 -4.13
C ALA A 297 8.71 0.31 -3.67
N GLY A 298 8.93 1.44 -2.99
CA GLY A 298 10.26 1.97 -2.66
C GLY A 298 10.95 2.79 -3.77
N SER A 299 10.44 2.77 -5.01
CA SER A 299 11.00 3.59 -6.10
C SER A 299 10.57 5.05 -5.97
N LYS A 300 11.43 6.00 -6.38
CA LYS A 300 11.02 7.41 -6.43
C LYS A 300 10.08 7.66 -7.61
N ILE A 301 8.87 8.16 -7.35
CA ILE A 301 7.92 8.62 -8.37
C ILE A 301 8.05 10.14 -8.51
N THR A 302 8.35 10.62 -9.72
CA THR A 302 8.64 12.05 -9.97
C THR A 302 7.65 12.74 -10.90
N SER A 303 6.73 12.01 -11.49
CA SER A 303 5.71 12.50 -12.41
C SER A 303 4.45 11.68 -12.24
N ALA A 304 3.30 12.22 -12.66
CA ALA A 304 2.08 11.44 -12.75
C ALA A 304 2.22 10.25 -13.73
N PRO A 305 1.44 9.18 -13.51
CA PRO A 305 1.23 8.12 -14.49
C PRO A 305 0.65 8.69 -15.80
N ASP A 306 1.06 8.14 -16.93
CA ASP A 306 0.54 8.55 -18.23
C ASP A 306 -0.86 8.00 -18.49
N ARG A 307 -1.11 6.78 -18.00
CA ARG A 307 -2.38 6.09 -18.19
C ARG A 307 -2.69 5.20 -16.99
N ILE A 308 -3.98 4.94 -16.78
CA ILE A 308 -4.47 4.05 -15.74
C ILE A 308 -5.27 2.95 -16.42
N LYS A 309 -4.97 1.70 -16.11
CA LYS A 309 -5.78 0.53 -16.49
C LYS A 309 -6.51 0.04 -15.25
N ILE A 310 -7.82 -0.08 -15.33
CA ILE A 310 -8.66 -0.65 -14.28
C ILE A 310 -9.27 -1.93 -14.84
N THR A 311 -9.09 -3.05 -14.14
CA THR A 311 -9.64 -4.36 -14.54
C THR A 311 -10.69 -4.78 -13.53
N LEU A 312 -11.87 -5.19 -13.99
CA LEU A 312 -12.97 -5.65 -13.14
C LEU A 312 -13.73 -6.80 -13.82
N GLY A 313 -14.72 -7.37 -13.11
CA GLY A 313 -15.58 -8.42 -13.64
C GLY A 313 -16.32 -8.03 -14.92
N ALA A 314 -16.86 -9.04 -15.61
CA ALA A 314 -17.64 -8.85 -16.82
C ALA A 314 -18.85 -7.93 -16.57
N LEU A 315 -18.96 -6.87 -17.36
CA LEU A 315 -20.13 -6.00 -17.41
C LEU A 315 -21.03 -6.38 -18.59
N THR A 316 -22.30 -6.03 -18.47
CA THR A 316 -23.28 -6.15 -19.53
C THR A 316 -23.40 -4.85 -20.32
N LEU A 317 -23.98 -4.91 -21.52
CA LEU A 317 -24.33 -3.71 -22.28
C LEU A 317 -25.29 -2.80 -21.50
N ASP A 318 -26.17 -3.37 -20.68
CA ASP A 318 -27.12 -2.60 -19.85
C ASP A 318 -26.38 -1.77 -18.81
N ASP A 319 -25.30 -2.30 -18.20
CA ASP A 319 -24.45 -1.55 -17.24
C ASP A 319 -23.74 -0.37 -17.92
N ILE A 320 -23.29 -0.55 -19.16
CA ILE A 320 -22.67 0.51 -19.97
C ILE A 320 -23.70 1.58 -20.36
N GLN A 321 -24.92 1.16 -20.73
CA GLN A 321 -25.99 2.08 -21.07
C GLN A 321 -26.46 2.88 -19.85
N GLU A 322 -26.57 2.24 -18.67
CA GLU A 322 -26.89 2.93 -17.42
C GLU A 322 -25.85 4.00 -17.10
N TYR A 323 -24.57 3.71 -17.31
CA TYR A 323 -23.52 4.70 -17.15
C TYR A 323 -23.71 5.90 -18.11
N LEU A 324 -23.95 5.68 -19.40
CA LEU A 324 -24.21 6.76 -20.37
C LEU A 324 -25.45 7.60 -20.02
N ASP A 325 -26.51 6.95 -19.55
CA ASP A 325 -27.73 7.62 -19.09
C ASP A 325 -27.42 8.49 -17.86
N SER A 326 -26.59 7.99 -16.93
CA SER A 326 -26.14 8.76 -15.76
C SER A 326 -25.34 10.01 -16.15
N LEU A 327 -24.47 9.92 -17.17
CA LEU A 327 -23.72 11.08 -17.68
C LEU A 327 -24.66 12.15 -18.23
N THR A 328 -25.75 11.73 -18.90
CA THR A 328 -26.77 12.64 -19.41
C THR A 328 -27.54 13.33 -18.26
N ILE A 329 -27.92 12.59 -17.22
CA ILE A 329 -28.58 13.12 -16.02
C ILE A 329 -27.70 14.15 -15.30
N LEU A 330 -26.39 13.90 -15.25
CA LEU A 330 -25.39 14.80 -14.68
C LEU A 330 -25.11 16.05 -15.54
N GLU A 331 -25.70 16.11 -16.73
CA GLU A 331 -25.41 17.07 -17.79
C GLU A 331 -23.88 17.13 -18.06
N TYR A 332 -23.23 15.96 -18.08
CA TYR A 332 -21.85 15.83 -18.50
C TYR A 332 -21.79 15.69 -20.02
N ASN A 333 -21.23 16.70 -20.68
CA ASN A 333 -21.19 16.75 -22.14
C ASN A 333 -20.01 15.93 -22.69
N ALA A 334 -20.12 14.61 -22.65
CA ALA A 334 -19.17 13.73 -23.33
C ALA A 334 -19.61 13.45 -24.78
N THR A 335 -18.65 13.35 -25.70
CA THR A 335 -18.91 12.65 -26.97
C THR A 335 -18.50 11.21 -26.83
N TYR A 336 -19.27 10.30 -27.42
CA TYR A 336 -19.00 8.88 -27.34
C TYR A 336 -19.11 8.17 -28.69
N GLU A 337 -18.33 7.10 -28.83
CA GLU A 337 -18.30 6.23 -30.01
C GLU A 337 -18.27 4.77 -29.57
N PHE A 338 -19.13 3.95 -30.18
CA PHE A 338 -19.13 2.50 -30.00
C PHE A 338 -18.39 1.82 -31.16
N ALA A 339 -17.53 0.87 -30.82
CA ALA A 339 -16.88 -0.03 -31.76
C ALA A 339 -17.07 -1.49 -31.34
N LEU A 340 -17.24 -2.37 -32.32
CA LEU A 340 -17.28 -3.81 -32.14
C LEU A 340 -16.19 -4.42 -33.02
N GLU A 341 -15.14 -4.95 -32.39
CA GLU A 341 -14.02 -5.59 -33.08
C GLU A 341 -13.82 -7.01 -32.53
N ASP A 342 -13.85 -8.02 -33.40
CA ASP A 342 -13.59 -9.42 -33.05
C ASP A 342 -14.41 -9.99 -31.86
N GLY A 343 -15.65 -9.49 -31.68
CA GLY A 343 -16.54 -9.92 -30.57
C GLY A 343 -16.23 -9.25 -29.23
N VAL A 344 -15.43 -8.19 -29.25
CA VAL A 344 -15.14 -7.32 -28.10
C VAL A 344 -15.86 -5.99 -28.32
N ASP A 345 -16.72 -5.63 -27.37
CA ASP A 345 -17.40 -4.35 -27.36
C ASP A 345 -16.49 -3.28 -26.76
N THR A 346 -16.43 -2.12 -27.40
CA THR A 346 -15.61 -0.99 -26.97
C THR A 346 -16.41 0.31 -27.01
N LEU A 347 -16.30 1.10 -25.94
CA LEU A 347 -16.84 2.45 -25.81
C LEU A 347 -15.69 3.43 -25.63
N TYR A 348 -15.64 4.45 -26.49
CA TYR A 348 -14.75 5.59 -26.33
C TYR A 348 -15.55 6.79 -25.83
N LEU A 349 -15.13 7.38 -24.72
CA LEU A 349 -15.67 8.63 -24.17
C LEU A 349 -14.58 9.70 -24.23
N MET A 350 -14.90 10.84 -24.85
CA MET A 350 -14.03 12.01 -24.88
C MET A 350 -14.58 13.08 -23.95
N ALA A 351 -13.72 13.61 -23.07
CA ALA A 351 -14.10 14.66 -22.14
C ALA A 351 -14.41 15.99 -22.87
N GLU A 352 -15.35 16.78 -22.35
CA GLU A 352 -15.75 18.08 -22.92
C GLU A 352 -14.57 19.08 -23.02
N LYS A 353 -13.63 19.00 -22.07
CA LYS A 353 -12.53 19.95 -21.87
C LYS A 353 -11.15 19.28 -22.01
N GLY A 354 -10.82 18.78 -23.20
CA GLY A 354 -9.43 18.39 -23.52
C GLY A 354 -9.31 17.11 -24.35
N ASP A 355 -8.10 16.53 -24.31
CA ASP A 355 -7.74 15.32 -25.06
C ASP A 355 -7.96 14.02 -24.25
N GLY A 356 -8.47 14.11 -23.02
CA GLY A 356 -8.69 12.95 -22.15
C GLY A 356 -9.72 11.98 -22.70
N THR A 357 -9.34 10.70 -22.74
CA THR A 357 -10.19 9.62 -23.22
C THR A 357 -10.39 8.59 -22.11
N LEU A 358 -11.64 8.24 -21.85
CA LEU A 358 -12.00 7.05 -21.12
C LEU A 358 -12.44 6.00 -22.15
N MET A 359 -11.73 4.88 -22.19
CA MET A 359 -12.06 3.75 -23.06
C MET A 359 -12.50 2.56 -22.21
N ILE A 360 -13.70 2.04 -22.45
CA ILE A 360 -14.21 0.84 -21.80
C ILE A 360 -14.21 -0.28 -22.83
N ILE A 361 -13.53 -1.37 -22.52
CA ILE A 361 -13.53 -2.60 -23.31
C ILE A 361 -14.17 -3.68 -22.45
N TRP A 362 -15.17 -4.39 -22.96
CA TRP A 362 -15.81 -5.46 -22.20
C TRP A 362 -16.16 -6.68 -23.06
N ASN A 363 -16.22 -7.83 -22.40
CA ASN A 363 -16.68 -9.09 -22.97
C ASN A 363 -17.32 -9.96 -21.86
N GLU A 364 -17.67 -11.21 -22.17
CA GLU A 364 -18.31 -12.13 -21.22
C GLU A 364 -17.44 -12.52 -20.00
N SER A 365 -16.13 -12.21 -20.01
CA SER A 365 -15.18 -12.62 -18.98
C SER A 365 -14.64 -11.48 -18.12
N GLU A 366 -14.41 -10.30 -18.70
CA GLU A 366 -13.81 -9.16 -18.00
C GLU A 366 -14.23 -7.83 -18.63
N THR A 367 -14.05 -6.77 -17.84
CA THR A 367 -14.10 -5.38 -18.31
C THR A 367 -12.79 -4.69 -17.99
N ILE A 368 -12.29 -3.91 -18.95
CA ILE A 368 -11.09 -3.10 -18.81
C ILE A 368 -11.45 -1.65 -19.11
N VAL A 369 -11.18 -0.77 -18.16
CA VAL A 369 -11.28 0.67 -18.31
C VAL A 369 -9.88 1.27 -18.46
N TYR A 370 -9.65 2.02 -19.51
CA TYR A 370 -8.43 2.80 -19.71
C TYR A 370 -8.72 4.29 -19.55
N LEU A 371 -7.99 4.93 -18.65
CA LEU A 371 -7.93 6.38 -18.50
C LEU A 371 -6.66 6.83 -19.22
N MET A 372 -6.83 7.39 -20.41
CA MET A 372 -5.75 7.71 -21.35
C MET A 372 -5.26 9.16 -21.22
N PRO A 373 -4.03 9.47 -21.68
CA PRO A 373 -3.38 10.74 -21.41
C PRO A 373 -4.16 11.99 -21.89
N PRO A 374 -4.13 13.09 -21.11
CA PRO A 374 -3.55 13.12 -19.76
C PRO A 374 -4.41 12.31 -18.80
N ALA A 375 -3.78 11.58 -17.87
CA ALA A 375 -4.46 10.63 -17.00
C ALA A 375 -5.65 11.30 -16.29
N VAL A 376 -6.84 10.73 -16.52
CA VAL A 376 -8.11 11.26 -16.02
C VAL A 376 -8.42 10.64 -14.66
N SER A 377 -9.05 11.39 -13.75
CA SER A 377 -9.64 10.80 -12.54
C SER A 377 -11.12 10.49 -12.70
N LEU A 378 -11.57 9.44 -12.02
CA LEU A 378 -12.98 9.16 -11.81
C LEU A 378 -13.44 9.83 -10.51
N VAL A 379 -14.52 10.60 -10.57
CA VAL A 379 -15.07 11.34 -9.42
C VAL A 379 -16.44 10.78 -9.08
N PRO A 380 -16.67 10.28 -7.86
CA PRO A 380 -17.99 9.78 -7.48
C PRO A 380 -19.11 10.79 -7.69
N TYR A 381 -20.27 10.28 -8.10
CA TYR A 381 -21.47 11.07 -8.42
C TYR A 381 -21.83 12.08 -7.33
N ILE A 382 -21.70 11.72 -6.06
CA ILE A 382 -22.10 12.57 -4.94
C ILE A 382 -21.25 13.85 -4.82
N TYR A 383 -20.04 13.84 -5.37
CA TYR A 383 -19.13 14.99 -5.42
C TYR A 383 -19.19 15.72 -6.75
N TRP A 384 -20.13 15.33 -7.62
CA TRP A 384 -20.34 15.95 -8.92
C TRP A 384 -21.15 17.25 -8.81
N LYS A 385 -20.60 18.33 -9.40
CA LYS A 385 -21.14 19.70 -9.43
C LYS A 385 -21.44 20.30 -8.06
#